data_AF-A0A8C5WRY2-F1
#
_entry.id   AF-A0A8C5WRY2-F1
#
_cell.length_a   1.000
_cell.length_b   1.000
_cell.length_c   1.000
_cell.angle_alpha   90.00
_cell.angle_beta   90.00
_cell.angle_gamma   90.00
#
_symmetry.space_group_name_H-M   'P 1'
#
loop_
_entity.id
_entity.type
_entity.pdbx_description
1 polymer ?
#
loop_
_entity_poly.entity_id
_entity_poly.type
_entity_poly.pdbx_seq_one_letter_code
_entity_poly.pdbx_strand_id
1 'polypeptide(L)'
;MSVLTPILTPPEVKKYMTEGERFIKWDDESANAHPVILRVDPKGFYLYWTFQNKEIEFLDITSIRDTRVGKFAKIPKNHKLREVFNLDFPNNNFFHKILTVVSGPDMVDLTFHNFVSYKENVVFHIIQPWTKMEQYMIVLKAK
;
A
#
# COMPACT_ATOMS: atom_id res chain seq x y z
N MET A 1 -16.42 -39.94 -0.29
CA MET A 1 -16.31 -38.73 -1.14
C MET A 1 -15.14 -37.91 -0.64
N SER A 2 -14.08 -37.76 -1.43
CA SER A 2 -12.97 -36.87 -1.08
C SER A 2 -13.48 -35.44 -1.14
N VAL A 3 -13.58 -34.78 0.00
CA VAL A 3 -13.74 -33.33 0.06
C VAL A 3 -12.53 -32.72 -0.65
N LEU A 4 -12.76 -32.16 -1.83
CA LEU A 4 -11.76 -31.34 -2.51
C LEU A 4 -11.52 -30.13 -1.61
N THR A 5 -10.48 -30.17 -0.80
CA THR A 5 -10.00 -28.98 -0.10
C THR A 5 -9.71 -27.93 -1.16
N PRO A 6 -10.36 -26.75 -1.12
CA PRO A 6 -10.04 -25.69 -2.05
C PRO A 6 -8.56 -25.34 -1.86
N ILE A 7 -7.78 -25.43 -2.95
CA ILE A 7 -6.34 -25.15 -2.97
C ILE A 7 -6.05 -23.70 -2.50
N LEU A 8 -7.05 -22.82 -2.57
CA LEU A 8 -6.99 -21.44 -2.19
C LEU A 8 -8.05 -21.12 -1.13
N THR A 9 -7.60 -20.61 0.01
CA THR A 9 -8.47 -20.08 1.07
C THR A 9 -8.75 -18.60 0.83
N PRO A 10 -10.02 -18.14 0.93
CA PRO A 10 -10.34 -16.72 0.93
C PRO A 10 -9.49 -16.01 1.99
N PRO A 11 -8.73 -14.99 1.62
CA PRO A 11 -7.85 -14.33 2.57
C PRO A 11 -8.68 -13.42 3.47
N GLU A 12 -8.38 -13.49 4.77
CA GLU A 12 -9.14 -12.80 5.81
C GLU A 12 -8.61 -11.38 6.01
N VAL A 13 -9.51 -10.40 5.92
CA VAL A 13 -9.17 -9.00 6.26
C VAL A 13 -9.08 -8.89 7.78
N LYS A 14 -7.86 -8.73 8.27
CA LYS A 14 -7.60 -8.61 9.71
C LYS A 14 -8.11 -7.27 10.25
N LYS A 15 -8.51 -7.24 11.51
CA LYS A 15 -9.06 -6.04 12.19
C LYS A 15 -8.17 -4.79 12.08
N TYR A 16 -6.85 -4.95 12.17
CA TYR A 16 -5.93 -3.80 12.03
C TYR A 16 -5.92 -3.19 10.62
N MET A 17 -6.30 -3.96 9.59
CA MET A 17 -6.40 -3.47 8.21
C MET A 17 -7.64 -2.58 8.04
N THR A 18 -8.75 -2.90 8.73
CA THR A 18 -9.98 -2.10 8.70
C THR A 18 -9.89 -0.88 9.62
N GLU A 19 -9.24 -1.00 10.78
CA GLU A 19 -8.96 0.14 11.67
C GLU A 19 -8.02 1.16 10.99
N GLY A 20 -7.02 0.65 10.27
CA GLY A 20 -6.08 1.42 9.47
C GLY A 20 -4.89 1.95 10.24
N GLU A 21 -3.89 2.43 9.50
CA GLU A 21 -2.69 3.04 10.06
C GLU A 21 -2.43 4.41 9.42
N ARG A 22 -1.75 5.29 10.15
CA ARG A 22 -1.36 6.61 9.66
C ARG A 22 -0.17 6.51 8.70
N PHE A 23 -0.30 7.20 7.58
CA PHE A 23 0.75 7.36 6.56
C PHE A 23 0.82 8.82 6.11
N ILE A 24 1.91 9.16 5.43
CA ILE A 24 2.03 10.38 4.63
C ILE A 24 2.01 9.94 3.17
N LYS A 25 0.96 10.32 2.44
CA LYS A 25 0.89 10.16 0.99
C LYS A 25 1.69 11.28 0.33
N TRP A 26 2.59 10.94 -0.56
CA TRP A 26 3.44 11.92 -1.23
C TRP A 26 3.54 11.69 -2.72
N ASP A 27 3.85 12.76 -3.44
CA ASP A 27 4.03 12.76 -4.88
C ASP A 27 5.19 13.67 -5.29
N ASP A 28 6.14 13.12 -6.04
CA ASP A 28 7.36 13.82 -6.47
C ASP A 28 7.05 14.94 -7.48
N GLU A 29 6.03 14.76 -8.33
CA GLU A 29 5.69 15.71 -9.39
C GLU A 29 5.08 16.99 -8.82
N SER A 30 4.12 16.84 -7.91
CA SER A 30 3.49 17.97 -7.21
C SER A 30 4.25 18.45 -5.97
N ALA A 31 5.30 17.75 -5.54
CA ALA A 31 6.06 18.02 -4.31
C ALA A 31 5.19 18.10 -3.04
N ASN A 32 4.06 17.39 -3.06
CA ASN A 32 3.06 17.41 -2.00
C ASN A 32 3.25 16.23 -1.06
N ALA A 33 2.95 16.45 0.22
CA ALA A 33 2.94 15.43 1.26
C ALA A 33 1.73 15.67 2.18
N HIS A 34 0.81 14.69 2.22
CA HIS A 34 -0.44 14.79 2.95
C HIS A 34 -0.57 13.65 3.97
N PRO A 35 -0.83 13.94 5.24
CA PRO A 35 -1.16 12.91 6.22
C PRO A 35 -2.50 12.24 5.85
N VAL A 36 -2.50 10.91 5.82
CA VAL A 36 -3.68 10.09 5.51
C VAL A 36 -3.79 8.91 6.47
N ILE A 37 -4.97 8.31 6.55
CA ILE A 37 -5.16 7.01 7.20
C ILE A 37 -5.50 5.97 6.14
N LEU A 38 -4.62 4.97 6.00
CA LEU A 38 -4.71 3.89 5.02
C LEU A 38 -5.48 2.70 5.58
N ARG A 39 -6.46 2.18 4.84
CA ARG A 39 -7.39 1.11 5.27
C ARG A 39 -7.75 0.16 4.16
N VAL A 40 -8.19 -1.04 4.54
CA VAL A 40 -8.90 -1.98 3.66
C VAL A 40 -10.34 -2.08 4.10
N ASP A 41 -11.27 -2.18 3.15
CA ASP A 41 -12.65 -2.48 3.50
C ASP A 41 -12.77 -3.90 4.10
N PRO A 42 -13.78 -4.18 4.94
CA PRO A 42 -13.93 -5.49 5.57
C PRO A 42 -14.03 -6.68 4.60
N LYS A 43 -14.41 -6.45 3.34
CA LYS A 43 -14.51 -7.50 2.32
C LYS A 43 -13.24 -7.66 1.49
N GLY A 44 -12.27 -6.74 1.57
CA GLY A 44 -10.98 -6.86 0.89
C GLY A 44 -11.03 -6.56 -0.61
N PHE A 45 -11.91 -5.67 -1.03
CA PHE A 45 -12.04 -5.21 -2.41
C PHE A 45 -11.32 -3.88 -2.68
N TYR A 46 -11.26 -3.00 -1.69
CA TYR A 46 -10.73 -1.66 -1.83
C TYR A 46 -9.67 -1.38 -0.79
N LEU A 47 -8.53 -0.89 -1.29
CA LEU A 47 -7.62 -0.07 -0.52
C LEU A 47 -8.14 1.36 -0.58
N TYR A 48 -8.25 2.04 0.55
CA TYR A 48 -8.64 3.44 0.55
C TYR A 48 -7.85 4.23 1.59
N TRP A 49 -7.72 5.53 1.36
CA TRP A 49 -7.11 6.43 2.31
C TRP A 49 -7.96 7.67 2.52
N THR A 50 -8.02 8.10 3.77
CA THR A 50 -8.77 9.28 4.19
C THR A 50 -7.81 10.41 4.49
N PHE A 51 -8.00 11.54 3.82
CA PHE A 51 -7.28 12.78 4.05
C PHE A 51 -7.80 13.51 5.29
N GLN A 52 -7.02 14.48 5.80
CA GLN A 52 -7.42 15.28 6.96
C GLN A 52 -8.68 16.13 6.73
N ASN A 53 -8.94 16.53 5.47
CA ASN A 53 -10.16 17.23 5.06
C ASN A 53 -11.38 16.29 4.92
N LYS A 54 -11.25 15.01 5.28
CA LYS A 54 -12.26 13.94 5.17
C LYS A 54 -12.55 13.48 3.74
N GLU A 55 -11.81 13.93 2.74
CA GLU A 55 -11.87 13.33 1.41
C GLU A 55 -11.31 11.91 1.46
N ILE A 56 -11.88 11.02 0.64
CA ILE A 56 -11.50 9.61 0.58
C ILE A 56 -11.21 9.26 -0.87
N GLU A 57 -10.04 8.66 -1.10
CA GLU A 57 -9.67 8.07 -2.38
C GLU A 57 -9.69 6.54 -2.25
N PHE A 58 -10.20 5.88 -3.29
CA PHE A 58 -10.31 4.43 -3.36
C PHE A 58 -9.43 3.88 -4.47
N LEU A 59 -8.84 2.73 -4.22
CA LEU A 59 -8.09 1.91 -5.15
C LEU A 59 -8.62 0.49 -5.12
N ASP A 60 -9.08 0.00 -6.27
CA ASP A 60 -9.48 -1.39 -6.42
C ASP A 60 -8.26 -2.30 -6.23
N ILE A 61 -8.32 -3.22 -5.26
CA ILE A 61 -7.22 -4.15 -4.96
C ILE A 61 -6.90 -5.01 -6.19
N THR A 62 -7.88 -5.31 -7.03
CA THR A 62 -7.67 -6.11 -8.24
C THR A 62 -6.95 -5.36 -9.35
N SER A 63 -6.77 -4.05 -9.22
CA SER A 63 -5.96 -3.21 -10.12
C SER A 63 -4.51 -3.09 -9.67
N ILE A 64 -4.18 -3.54 -8.46
CA ILE A 64 -2.81 -3.57 -7.93
C ILE A 64 -2.02 -4.62 -8.72
N ARG A 65 -0.80 -4.24 -9.10
CA ARG A 65 0.13 -5.06 -9.88
C ARG A 65 1.37 -5.46 -9.09
N ASP A 66 1.75 -4.62 -8.13
CA ASP A 66 2.93 -4.80 -7.32
C ASP A 66 2.84 -3.92 -6.06
N THR A 67 3.48 -4.36 -4.99
CA THR A 67 3.62 -3.59 -3.74
C THR A 67 5.06 -3.64 -3.27
N ARG A 68 5.70 -2.48 -3.17
CA ARG A 68 7.13 -2.35 -2.90
C ARG A 68 7.39 -1.69 -1.56
N VAL A 69 8.44 -2.15 -0.88
CA VAL A 69 8.85 -1.67 0.44
C VAL A 69 10.36 -1.47 0.50
N GLY A 70 10.81 -0.69 1.47
CA GLY A 70 12.23 -0.43 1.70
C GLY A 70 12.95 0.03 0.44
N LYS A 71 14.10 -0.56 0.16
CA LYS A 71 14.94 -0.19 -0.99
C LYS A 71 14.28 -0.37 -2.37
N PHE A 72 13.18 -1.12 -2.44
CA PHE A 72 12.44 -1.35 -3.68
C PHE A 72 11.30 -0.35 -3.89
N ALA A 73 10.87 0.36 -2.85
CA ALA A 73 9.88 1.41 -2.98
C ALA A 73 10.48 2.64 -3.68
N LYS A 74 9.62 3.50 -4.25
CA LYS A 74 10.06 4.76 -4.85
C LYS A 74 10.64 5.67 -3.76
N ILE A 75 11.83 6.20 -3.99
CA ILE A 75 12.48 7.14 -3.07
C ILE A 75 12.21 8.57 -3.57
N PRO A 76 11.75 9.50 -2.71
CA PRO A 76 11.54 10.90 -3.08
C PRO A 76 12.80 11.52 -3.68
N LYS A 77 12.63 12.15 -4.84
CA LYS A 77 13.71 12.90 -5.53
C LYS A 77 13.61 14.38 -5.28
N ASN A 78 12.40 14.91 -5.07
CA ASN A 78 12.17 16.32 -4.83
C ASN A 78 12.82 16.77 -3.51
N HIS A 79 13.62 17.84 -3.54
CA HIS A 79 14.35 18.36 -2.38
C HIS A 79 13.45 18.63 -1.17
N LYS A 80 12.26 19.22 -1.39
CA LYS A 80 11.30 19.53 -0.32
C LYS A 80 10.82 18.28 0.39
N LEU A 81 10.55 17.20 -0.36
CA LEU A 81 10.12 15.93 0.22
C LEU A 81 11.27 15.24 0.98
N ARG A 82 12.49 15.35 0.45
CA ARG A 82 13.69 14.82 1.10
C ARG A 82 13.92 15.45 2.47
N GLU A 83 13.72 16.76 2.58
CA GLU A 83 13.74 17.48 3.86
C GLU A 83 12.62 17.02 4.79
N VAL A 84 11.37 16.93 4.31
CA VAL A 84 10.22 16.48 5.11
C VAL A 84 10.45 15.09 5.73
N PHE A 85 11.10 14.19 4.99
CA PHE A 85 11.39 12.85 5.46
C PHE A 85 12.79 12.68 6.07
N ASN A 86 13.56 13.76 6.21
CA ASN A 86 14.92 13.74 6.73
C ASN A 86 15.81 12.70 6.02
N LEU A 87 15.77 12.66 4.68
CA LEU A 87 16.51 11.66 3.90
C LEU A 87 18.02 11.83 3.95
N ASP A 88 18.50 13.06 4.11
CA ASP A 88 19.92 13.38 4.06
C ASP A 88 20.60 13.32 5.45
N PHE A 89 19.85 12.96 6.50
CA PHE A 89 20.38 12.82 7.85
C PHE A 89 20.92 11.41 8.13
N PRO A 90 22.12 11.28 8.73
CA PRO A 90 22.66 9.98 9.14
C PRO A 90 21.76 9.33 10.22
N ASN A 91 21.60 8.01 10.15
CA ASN A 91 20.73 7.17 11.01
C ASN A 91 19.22 7.29 10.78
N ASN A 92 18.77 7.65 9.58
CA ASN A 92 17.34 7.59 9.28
C ASN A 92 16.86 6.14 9.11
N ASN A 93 15.64 5.86 9.60
CA ASN A 93 14.96 4.56 9.45
C ASN A 93 13.90 4.60 8.33
N PHE A 94 14.07 5.46 7.34
CA PHE A 94 13.10 5.73 6.27
C PHE A 94 12.74 4.46 5.48
N PHE A 95 13.73 3.63 5.18
CA PHE A 95 13.50 2.37 4.46
C PHE A 95 12.58 1.40 5.23
N HIS A 96 12.47 1.51 6.55
CA HIS A 96 11.55 0.66 7.33
C HIS A 96 10.10 1.19 7.32
N LYS A 97 9.87 2.37 6.74
CA LYS A 97 8.60 3.09 6.77
C LYS A 97 7.98 3.29 5.39
N ILE A 98 8.73 3.09 4.32
CA ILE A 98 8.32 3.41 2.96
C ILE A 98 7.50 2.28 2.29
N LEU A 99 6.45 2.67 1.59
CA LEU A 99 5.55 1.81 0.82
C LEU A 99 5.23 2.48 -0.53
N THR A 100 5.32 1.72 -1.61
CA THR A 100 4.80 2.10 -2.93
C THR A 100 3.83 1.03 -3.41
N VAL A 101 2.59 1.41 -3.67
CA VAL A 101 1.58 0.55 -4.31
C VAL A 101 1.54 0.90 -5.79
N VAL A 102 1.73 -0.10 -6.65
CA VAL A 102 1.69 0.05 -8.11
C VAL A 102 0.36 -0.50 -8.60
N SER A 103 -0.40 0.32 -9.32
CA SER A 103 -1.69 -0.07 -9.90
C SER A 103 -1.78 0.29 -11.37
N GLY A 104 -2.54 -0.46 -12.16
CA GLY A 104 -2.73 -0.11 -13.56
C GLY A 104 -3.65 -1.08 -14.31
N PRO A 105 -4.33 -0.62 -15.38
CA PRO A 105 -5.15 -1.49 -16.22
C PRO A 105 -4.33 -2.53 -16.99
N ASP A 106 -3.05 -2.27 -17.24
CA ASP A 106 -2.12 -3.17 -17.93
C ASP A 106 -0.67 -3.04 -17.41
N MET A 107 0.29 -3.63 -18.11
CA MET A 107 1.71 -3.67 -17.71
C MET A 107 2.50 -2.41 -18.11
N VAL A 108 1.88 -1.50 -18.86
CA VAL A 108 2.49 -0.29 -19.40
C VAL A 108 1.97 0.93 -18.65
N ASP A 109 0.65 1.05 -18.51
CA ASP A 109 -0.01 2.20 -17.89
C ASP A 109 -0.08 2.02 -16.36
N LEU A 110 1.00 2.42 -15.68
CA LEU A 110 1.19 2.19 -14.24
C LEU A 110 1.14 3.50 -13.45
N THR A 111 0.28 3.51 -12.43
CA THR A 111 0.20 4.55 -11.40
C THR A 111 0.93 4.11 -10.14
N PHE A 112 1.66 5.03 -9.52
CA PHE A 112 2.44 4.76 -8.30
C PHE A 112 1.89 5.58 -7.14
N HIS A 113 1.33 4.89 -6.15
CA HIS A 113 0.84 5.50 -4.92
C HIS A 113 1.90 5.36 -3.83
N ASN A 114 2.52 6.46 -3.42
CA ASN A 114 3.64 6.44 -2.50
C ASN A 114 3.24 6.89 -1.10
N PHE A 115 3.68 6.14 -0.10
CA PHE A 115 3.34 6.33 1.29
C PHE A 115 4.58 6.17 2.19
N VAL A 116 4.59 6.91 3.29
CA VAL A 116 5.57 6.76 4.37
C VAL A 116 4.81 6.60 5.69
N SER A 117 5.02 5.50 6.39
CA SER A 117 4.39 5.25 7.69
C SER A 117 5.04 6.11 8.78
N TYR A 118 4.24 6.50 9.78
CA TYR A 118 4.78 7.12 11.00
C TYR A 118 5.52 6.09 11.87
N LYS A 119 5.07 4.84 11.86
CA LYS A 119 5.62 3.74 12.67
C LYS A 119 6.50 2.84 11.82
N GLU A 120 7.53 2.28 12.43
CA GLU A 120 8.38 1.27 11.79
C GLU A 120 7.65 -0.07 11.71
N ASN A 121 8.00 -0.89 10.71
CA ASN A 121 7.54 -2.27 10.53
C ASN A 121 6.04 -2.49 10.27
N VAL A 122 5.20 -1.45 10.37
CA VAL A 122 3.77 -1.57 10.04
C VAL A 122 3.56 -1.92 8.57
N VAL A 123 4.41 -1.38 7.70
CA VAL A 123 4.47 -1.70 6.27
C VAL A 123 4.57 -3.22 6.04
N PHE A 124 5.48 -3.91 6.74
CA PHE A 124 5.62 -5.36 6.63
C PHE A 124 4.39 -6.11 7.15
N HIS A 125 3.80 -5.68 8.26
CA HIS A 125 2.62 -6.33 8.84
C HIS A 125 1.34 -6.16 8.00
N ILE A 126 1.20 -5.03 7.31
CA ILE A 126 0.06 -4.77 6.42
C ILE A 126 0.26 -5.48 5.09
N ILE A 127 1.46 -5.46 4.50
CA ILE A 127 1.66 -5.94 3.12
C ILE A 127 1.69 -7.46 3.00
N GLN A 128 2.12 -8.18 4.03
CA GLN A 128 2.17 -9.65 4.01
C GLN A 128 0.80 -10.32 3.81
N PRO A 129 -0.27 -9.93 4.54
CA PRO A 129 -1.63 -10.38 4.22
C PRO A 129 -2.12 -9.91 2.85
N TRP A 130 -1.74 -8.70 2.42
CA TRP A 130 -2.23 -8.11 1.17
C TRP A 130 -1.71 -8.80 -0.08
N THR A 131 -0.43 -9.14 -0.11
CA THR A 131 0.17 -9.90 -1.22
C THR A 131 -0.51 -11.27 -1.39
N LYS A 132 -0.95 -11.89 -0.29
CA LYS A 132 -1.78 -13.10 -0.35
C LYS A 132 -3.19 -12.83 -0.90
N MET A 133 -3.81 -11.70 -0.56
CA MET A 133 -5.10 -11.29 -1.13
C MET A 133 -5.01 -11.04 -2.63
N GLU A 134 -3.98 -10.33 -3.07
CA GLU A 134 -3.72 -10.03 -4.48
C GLU A 134 -3.57 -11.32 -5.30
N GLN A 135 -2.70 -12.24 -4.86
CA GLN A 135 -2.51 -13.54 -5.51
C GLN A 135 -3.81 -14.36 -5.59
N TYR A 136 -4.60 -14.38 -4.52
CA TYR A 136 -5.89 -15.07 -4.50
C TYR A 136 -6.88 -14.48 -5.52
N MET A 137 -7.02 -13.16 -5.56
CA MET A 137 -7.95 -12.49 -6.47
C MET A 137 -7.54 -12.65 -7.94
N ILE A 138 -6.23 -12.65 -8.22
CA ILE A 138 -5.70 -12.94 -9.57
C ILE A 138 -6.10 -14.36 -10.02
N VAL A 139 -5.95 -15.36 -9.15
CA VAL A 139 -6.33 -16.74 -9.52
C VAL A 139 -7.84 -16.88 -9.70
N LEU A 140 -8.67 -16.15 -8.96
CA LEU A 140 -10.12 -16.16 -9.17
C LEU A 140 -10.53 -15.55 -10.52
N LYS A 141 -9.88 -14.49 -10.99
CA LYS A 141 -10.18 -13.90 -12.31
C LYS A 141 -9.71 -14.76 -13.50
N ALA A 142 -8.76 -15.67 -13.27
CA ALA A 142 -8.21 -16.54 -14.31
C ALA A 142 -9.02 -17.84 -14.54
N LYS A 143 -10.09 -18.05 -13.78
CA LYS A 143 -11.04 -19.16 -13.94
C LYS A 143 -12.35 -18.68 -14.53
#